data_AF-A0A661BYI4-F1
#
_entry.id   AF-A0A661BYI4-F1
#
_cell.length_a   1.000
_cell.length_b   1.000
_cell.length_c   1.000
_cell.angle_alpha   90.00
_cell.angle_beta   90.00
_cell.angle_gamma   90.00
#
_symmetry.space_group_name_H-M   'P 1'
#
loop_
_entity.id
_entity.type
_entity.pdbx_description
1 polymer ?
#
loop_
_entity_poly.entity_id
_entity_poly.type
_entity_poly.pdbx_seq_one_letter_code
_entity_poly.pdbx_strand_id
1 'polypeptide(L)'
;MRIVEEALTFDDVLLVPAHSKVMPKDVSLKTKVTRDIALNVPLLSAAMDTVTESRLAIALAQEGGLGIIHKNMTAKEQAAEVNTVKKYESGVIVEPVTVTPDMTVRDVMALRERYHISGMPVVDSDELVGLVTSRDVRFETGLDKAVTEVMTPKDKLVTVKEGASKEEVLALLHEHRIERVLVVSDNFQLRGMITVKDIQKSTDFPNAAKDAEGRLLVGAAVGTGEGTEERVDALAKAGVDVIVVDTAHGHSQAVLDRVSWVKKNYSHVQVIGGNIATGAAALALVEAGADGVKVGIGPGSICTTRIVAGVGVPQITAVSNVAKALEGTGVPCIADGGIRYSGDMAKAIVAGGYCIMVGGMLAGTEEAPGEVILYQGRSFKAYRGMGSIGAMKQGSSDRYFQDTSE
;
A
#
# COMPACT_ATOMS: atom_id res chain seq x y z
N MET A 1 -7.42 4.09 40.82
CA MET A 1 -7.92 3.35 39.64
C MET A 1 -9.41 3.11 39.85
N ARG A 2 -10.27 3.43 38.86
CA ARG A 2 -11.70 3.09 38.90
C ARG A 2 -11.94 1.97 37.89
N ILE A 3 -12.64 0.91 38.28
CA ILE A 3 -13.03 -0.17 37.36
C ILE A 3 -14.17 0.37 36.51
N VAL A 4 -13.98 0.40 35.19
CA VAL A 4 -14.94 0.98 34.24
C VAL A 4 -15.85 -0.10 33.64
N GLU A 5 -15.28 -1.24 33.27
CA GLU A 5 -15.99 -2.39 32.70
C GLU A 5 -15.17 -3.68 32.90
N GLU A 6 -15.82 -4.83 32.76
CA GLU A 6 -15.14 -6.10 32.53
C GLU A 6 -14.82 -6.22 31.03
N ALA A 7 -13.59 -6.61 30.70
CA ALA A 7 -13.10 -6.57 29.32
C ALA A 7 -12.47 -7.91 28.91
N LEU A 8 -12.71 -8.30 27.66
CA LEU A 8 -12.37 -9.60 27.09
C LEU A 8 -11.40 -9.43 25.90
N THR A 9 -10.57 -10.44 25.69
CA THR A 9 -9.70 -10.60 24.52
C THR A 9 -10.05 -11.86 23.72
N PHE A 10 -9.28 -12.15 22.68
CA PHE A 10 -9.54 -13.26 21.75
C PHE A 10 -9.70 -14.63 22.43
N ASP A 11 -8.88 -14.93 23.45
CA ASP A 11 -8.86 -16.23 24.12
C ASP A 11 -10.05 -16.43 25.07
N ASP A 12 -10.74 -15.37 25.47
CA ASP A 12 -11.85 -15.44 26.40
C ASP A 12 -13.18 -15.79 25.72
N VAL A 13 -13.22 -15.80 24.38
CA VAL A 13 -14.46 -15.89 23.60
C VAL A 13 -14.39 -16.93 22.48
N LEU A 14 -15.55 -17.50 22.15
CA LEU A 14 -15.76 -18.35 20.97
C LEU A 14 -16.98 -17.86 20.19
N LEU A 15 -16.97 -18.06 18.87
CA LEU A 15 -18.11 -17.79 18.02
C LEU A 15 -19.11 -18.96 18.11
N VAL A 16 -20.38 -18.64 18.38
CA VAL A 16 -21.44 -19.65 18.47
C VAL A 16 -21.89 -20.04 17.06
N PRO A 17 -21.86 -21.34 16.68
CA PRO A 17 -22.36 -21.79 15.39
C PRO A 17 -23.85 -21.46 15.22
N ALA A 18 -24.25 -21.12 13.98
CA ALA A 18 -25.63 -20.82 13.63
C ALA A 18 -26.03 -21.52 12.33
N HIS A 19 -27.34 -21.65 12.10
CA HIS A 19 -27.87 -22.21 10.86
C HIS A 19 -27.45 -21.35 9.65
N SER A 20 -26.78 -21.95 8.66
CA SER A 20 -26.34 -21.28 7.44
C SER A 20 -26.91 -21.95 6.20
N LYS A 21 -27.36 -21.14 5.23
CA LYS A 21 -27.68 -21.57 3.87
C LYS A 21 -26.56 -21.24 2.87
N VAL A 22 -25.49 -20.59 3.32
CA VAL A 22 -24.36 -20.14 2.50
C VAL A 22 -23.16 -21.06 2.77
N MET A 23 -22.50 -21.50 1.71
CA MET A 23 -21.28 -22.31 1.82
C MET A 23 -20.05 -21.40 1.89
N PRO A 24 -18.94 -21.82 2.53
CA PRO A 24 -17.73 -21.00 2.62
C PRO A 24 -17.17 -20.49 1.29
N LYS A 25 -17.31 -21.24 0.20
CA LYS A 25 -16.86 -20.83 -1.14
C LYS A 25 -17.69 -19.70 -1.77
N ASP A 26 -18.89 -19.46 -1.25
CA ASP A 26 -19.86 -18.50 -1.80
C ASP A 26 -19.91 -17.21 -0.96
N VAL A 27 -19.07 -17.08 0.08
CA VAL A 27 -19.02 -15.88 0.92
C VAL A 27 -18.22 -14.76 0.25
N SER A 28 -18.63 -13.51 0.47
CA SER A 28 -17.86 -12.34 0.08
C SER A 28 -16.99 -11.87 1.24
N LEU A 29 -15.69 -11.73 1.01
CA LEU A 29 -14.75 -11.12 1.95
C LEU A 29 -14.56 -9.61 1.72
N LYS A 30 -15.28 -9.04 0.75
CA LYS A 30 -15.21 -7.61 0.45
C LYS A 30 -15.57 -6.77 1.68
N THR A 31 -14.77 -5.74 1.93
CA THR A 31 -14.93 -4.85 3.10
C THR A 31 -14.52 -3.42 2.77
N LYS A 32 -14.74 -2.49 3.69
CA LYS A 32 -14.30 -1.10 3.62
C LYS A 32 -13.16 -0.85 4.60
N VAL A 33 -12.05 -0.31 4.13
CA VAL A 33 -10.92 0.12 4.98
C VAL A 33 -11.03 1.62 5.32
N THR A 34 -11.66 2.39 4.45
CA THR A 34 -12.06 3.78 4.68
C THR A 34 -13.49 4.00 4.16
N ARG A 35 -14.03 5.21 4.25
CA ARG A 35 -15.35 5.56 3.68
C ARG A 35 -15.48 5.16 2.21
N ASP A 36 -14.43 5.46 1.43
CA ASP A 36 -14.45 5.34 -0.03
C ASP A 36 -13.60 4.19 -0.58
N ILE A 37 -12.67 3.64 0.20
CA ILE A 37 -11.82 2.53 -0.25
C ILE A 37 -12.35 1.20 0.27
N ALA A 38 -12.65 0.31 -0.67
CA ALA A 38 -13.00 -1.08 -0.43
C ALA A 38 -11.83 -2.01 -0.75
N LEU A 39 -11.72 -3.10 0.02
CA LEU A 39 -10.77 -4.19 -0.19
C LEU A 39 -11.53 -5.47 -0.54
N ASN A 40 -10.87 -6.40 -1.23
CA ASN A 40 -11.45 -7.69 -1.55
C ASN A 40 -11.22 -8.73 -0.43
N VAL A 41 -10.22 -8.50 0.41
CA VAL A 41 -9.90 -9.28 1.61
C VAL A 41 -9.71 -8.32 2.79
N PRO A 42 -10.24 -8.61 3.99
CA PRO A 42 -10.22 -7.69 5.13
C PRO A 42 -8.86 -7.69 5.87
N LEU A 43 -7.75 -7.59 5.13
CA LEU A 43 -6.40 -7.79 5.65
C LEU A 43 -5.48 -6.62 5.29
N LEU A 44 -4.86 -6.05 6.32
CA LEU A 44 -3.80 -5.05 6.21
C LEU A 44 -2.49 -5.58 6.81
N SER A 45 -1.36 -5.21 6.20
CA SER A 45 -0.05 -5.39 6.81
C SER A 45 0.33 -4.17 7.67
N ALA A 46 0.95 -4.44 8.82
CA ALA A 46 1.30 -3.38 9.78
C ALA A 46 2.43 -2.47 9.27
N ALA A 47 2.37 -1.18 9.62
CA ALA A 47 3.35 -0.17 9.28
C ALA A 47 4.64 -0.29 10.11
N MET A 48 5.39 -1.35 9.86
CA MET A 48 6.60 -1.70 10.60
C MET A 48 7.75 -2.02 9.64
N ASP A 49 8.96 -1.63 10.02
CA ASP A 49 10.20 -1.81 9.25
C ASP A 49 10.64 -3.26 9.05
N THR A 50 9.99 -4.19 9.74
CA THR A 50 10.19 -5.64 9.63
C THR A 50 8.96 -6.34 9.04
N VAL A 51 8.03 -5.57 8.47
CA VAL A 51 6.78 -6.09 7.90
C VAL A 51 6.54 -5.52 6.51
N THR A 52 6.39 -4.19 6.37
CA THR A 52 5.80 -3.65 5.14
C THR A 52 6.66 -2.60 4.44
N GLU A 53 7.30 -3.03 3.35
CA GLU A 53 7.82 -2.19 2.26
C GLU A 53 7.07 -2.53 0.96
N SER A 54 7.48 -1.97 -0.18
CA SER A 54 6.80 -2.14 -1.49
C SER A 54 6.56 -3.60 -1.85
N ARG A 55 7.51 -4.51 -1.60
CA ARG A 55 7.38 -5.94 -1.93
C ARG A 55 6.16 -6.58 -1.26
N LEU A 56 6.02 -6.46 0.06
CA LEU A 56 4.86 -7.00 0.77
C LEU A 56 3.58 -6.23 0.41
N ALA A 57 3.66 -4.90 0.24
CA ALA A 57 2.50 -4.10 -0.13
C ALA A 57 1.94 -4.50 -1.51
N ILE A 58 2.80 -4.76 -2.49
CA ILE A 58 2.43 -5.29 -3.81
C ILE A 58 1.76 -6.65 -3.67
N ALA A 59 2.41 -7.61 -3.02
CA ALA A 59 1.89 -8.97 -2.88
C ALA A 59 0.52 -8.98 -2.18
N LEU A 60 0.40 -8.22 -1.10
CA LEU A 60 -0.86 -8.14 -0.36
C LEU A 60 -1.96 -7.43 -1.16
N ALA A 61 -1.65 -6.36 -1.90
CA ALA A 61 -2.60 -5.70 -2.76
C ALA A 61 -3.05 -6.60 -3.91
N GLN A 62 -2.16 -7.40 -4.50
CA GLN A 62 -2.51 -8.39 -5.53
C GLN A 62 -3.49 -9.46 -5.00
N GLU A 63 -3.35 -9.88 -3.73
CA GLU A 63 -4.28 -10.79 -3.06
C GLU A 63 -5.57 -10.11 -2.55
N GLY A 64 -5.70 -8.80 -2.72
CA GLY A 64 -6.91 -8.05 -2.41
C GLY A 64 -6.93 -7.37 -1.03
N GLY A 65 -5.81 -7.39 -0.31
CA GLY A 65 -5.60 -6.63 0.93
C GLY A 65 -4.96 -5.25 0.69
N LEU A 66 -4.35 -4.68 1.73
CA LEU A 66 -3.66 -3.38 1.66
C LEU A 66 -2.39 -3.35 2.51
N GLY A 67 -1.26 -2.97 1.90
CA GLY A 67 -0.03 -2.74 2.65
C GLY A 67 0.10 -1.29 3.13
N ILE A 68 0.53 -1.09 4.38
CA ILE A 68 0.87 0.23 4.92
C ILE A 68 2.40 0.37 5.07
N ILE A 69 3.02 1.19 4.22
CA ILE A 69 4.47 1.44 4.26
C ILE A 69 4.84 2.17 5.56
N HIS A 70 5.83 1.65 6.29
CA HIS A 70 6.32 2.27 7.51
C HIS A 70 7.04 3.60 7.25
N LYS A 71 7.21 4.41 8.30
CA LYS A 71 7.87 5.73 8.23
C LYS A 71 9.32 5.76 8.73
N ASN A 72 9.88 4.60 9.03
CA ASN A 72 11.24 4.42 9.58
C ASN A 72 12.32 4.55 8.48
N MET A 73 12.20 5.61 7.69
CA MET A 73 13.01 5.97 6.51
C MET A 73 12.73 7.43 6.18
N THR A 74 13.52 8.05 5.30
CA THR A 74 13.28 9.46 4.91
C THR A 74 11.94 9.62 4.17
N ALA A 75 11.42 10.85 4.10
CA ALA A 75 10.20 11.16 3.35
C ALA A 75 10.32 10.73 1.87
N LYS A 76 11.49 10.95 1.28
CA LYS A 76 11.80 10.61 -0.11
C LYS A 76 11.83 9.11 -0.35
N GLU A 77 12.45 8.33 0.54
CA GLU A 77 12.48 6.87 0.45
C GLU A 77 11.08 6.28 0.59
N GLN A 78 10.28 6.77 1.54
CA GLN A 78 8.91 6.29 1.73
C GLN A 78 8.03 6.58 0.50
N ALA A 79 8.19 7.77 -0.10
CA ALA A 79 7.52 8.11 -1.35
C ALA A 79 7.99 7.23 -2.52
N ALA A 80 9.27 6.83 -2.55
CA ALA A 80 9.78 5.89 -3.56
C ALA A 80 9.18 4.48 -3.40
N GLU A 81 8.99 3.99 -2.17
CA GLU A 81 8.28 2.73 -1.90
C GLU A 81 6.84 2.79 -2.41
N VAL A 82 6.10 3.86 -2.08
CA VAL A 82 4.73 4.08 -2.58
C VAL A 82 4.70 4.09 -4.10
N ASN A 83 5.57 4.88 -4.73
CA ASN A 83 5.65 4.97 -6.19
C ASN A 83 5.96 3.61 -6.84
N THR A 84 6.79 2.79 -6.20
CA THR A 84 7.09 1.42 -6.66
C THR A 84 5.83 0.55 -6.67
N VAL A 85 4.98 0.65 -5.64
CA VAL A 85 3.69 -0.07 -5.62
C VAL A 85 2.74 0.45 -6.70
N LYS A 86 2.57 1.78 -6.80
CA LYS A 86 1.66 2.39 -7.78
C LYS A 86 2.06 2.13 -9.24
N LYS A 87 3.35 1.95 -9.51
CA LYS A 87 3.89 1.62 -10.84
C LYS A 87 4.01 0.12 -11.11
N TYR A 88 3.76 -0.73 -10.12
CA TYR A 88 3.96 -2.18 -10.29
C TYR A 88 2.99 -2.78 -11.31
N GLU A 89 1.72 -2.39 -11.23
CA GLU A 89 0.68 -2.78 -12.15
C GLU A 89 -0.14 -1.54 -12.46
N SER A 90 -0.21 -1.18 -13.73
CA SER A 90 -1.06 -0.11 -14.23
C SER A 90 -1.72 -0.60 -15.50
N GLY A 91 -3.05 -0.57 -15.57
CA GLY A 91 -3.76 -1.04 -16.77
C GLY A 91 -3.28 -0.32 -18.03
N VAL A 92 -3.01 0.99 -17.91
CA VAL A 92 -2.32 1.82 -18.90
C VAL A 92 -1.20 2.56 -18.19
N ILE A 93 0.04 2.45 -18.70
CA ILE A 93 1.17 3.25 -18.24
C ILE A 93 1.02 4.65 -18.86
N VAL A 94 0.52 5.62 -18.09
CA VAL A 94 0.23 6.99 -18.58
C VAL A 94 1.50 7.76 -18.93
N GLU A 95 2.57 7.61 -18.14
CA GLU A 95 3.85 8.29 -18.34
C GLU A 95 5.00 7.27 -18.47
N PRO A 96 5.11 6.58 -19.62
CA PRO A 96 6.22 5.66 -19.84
C PRO A 96 7.54 6.44 -19.93
N VAL A 97 8.65 5.83 -19.49
CA VAL A 97 9.98 6.39 -19.72
C VAL A 97 10.25 6.42 -21.22
N THR A 98 10.49 7.62 -21.75
CA THR A 98 10.77 7.87 -23.17
C THR A 98 12.25 8.15 -23.40
N VAL A 99 12.67 8.03 -24.66
CA VAL A 99 14.01 8.40 -25.14
C VAL A 99 13.88 9.30 -26.36
N THR A 100 14.90 10.09 -26.64
CA THR A 100 14.93 10.96 -27.84
C THR A 100 15.63 10.26 -29.01
N PRO A 101 15.40 10.69 -30.26
CA PRO A 101 15.91 10.02 -31.46
C PRO A 101 17.46 10.04 -31.58
N ASP A 102 18.09 11.04 -30.96
CA ASP A 102 19.52 11.34 -30.96
C ASP A 102 20.30 10.65 -29.83
N MET A 103 19.61 10.07 -28.84
CA MET A 103 20.27 9.28 -27.80
C MET A 103 21.01 8.10 -28.40
N THR A 104 22.07 7.65 -27.72
CA THR A 104 22.84 6.49 -28.18
C THR A 104 22.25 5.19 -27.66
N VAL A 105 22.57 4.07 -28.32
CA VAL A 105 22.24 2.72 -27.83
C VAL A 105 22.75 2.51 -26.39
N ARG A 106 23.93 3.04 -26.07
CA ARG A 106 24.52 3.02 -24.73
C ARG A 106 23.61 3.67 -23.68
N ASP A 107 23.04 4.83 -23.99
CA ASP A 107 22.16 5.57 -23.08
C ASP A 107 20.87 4.79 -22.80
N VAL A 108 20.29 4.18 -23.85
CA VAL A 108 19.11 3.32 -23.70
C VAL A 108 19.40 2.11 -22.82
N MET A 109 20.58 1.47 -23.00
CA MET A 109 20.98 0.34 -22.16
C MET A 109 21.14 0.76 -20.69
N ALA A 110 21.72 1.93 -20.42
CA ALA A 110 21.86 2.46 -19.07
C ALA A 110 20.50 2.78 -18.41
N LEU A 111 19.58 3.39 -19.15
CA LEU A 111 18.21 3.65 -18.69
C LEU A 111 17.46 2.34 -18.41
N ARG A 112 17.64 1.34 -19.26
CA ARG A 112 17.01 0.02 -19.11
C ARG A 112 17.49 -0.67 -17.84
N GLU A 113 18.78 -0.61 -17.54
CA GLU A 113 19.32 -1.19 -16.30
C GLU A 113 18.81 -0.43 -15.08
N ARG A 114 18.79 0.90 -15.14
CA ARG A 114 18.35 1.75 -14.04
C ARG A 114 16.86 1.61 -13.69
N TYR A 115 16.00 1.50 -14.70
CA TYR A 115 14.55 1.46 -14.51
C TYR A 115 13.94 0.06 -14.68
N HIS A 116 14.73 -0.95 -15.04
CA HIS A 116 14.29 -2.32 -15.34
C HIS A 116 13.17 -2.40 -16.40
N ILE A 117 13.17 -1.47 -17.37
CA ILE A 117 12.16 -1.38 -18.44
C ILE A 117 12.68 -2.04 -19.72
N SER A 118 11.89 -2.95 -20.31
CA SER A 118 12.32 -3.69 -21.50
C SER A 118 11.96 -3.02 -22.84
N GLY A 119 11.31 -1.86 -22.84
CA GLY A 119 11.08 -1.07 -24.05
C GLY A 119 10.64 0.35 -23.74
N MET A 120 11.12 1.30 -24.54
CA MET A 120 10.96 2.74 -24.35
C MET A 120 10.43 3.38 -25.64
N PRO A 121 9.33 4.12 -25.59
CA PRO A 121 8.85 4.91 -26.72
C PRO A 121 9.90 5.99 -27.07
N VAL A 122 10.11 6.20 -28.37
CA VAL A 122 11.00 7.24 -28.89
C VAL A 122 10.15 8.44 -29.26
N VAL A 123 10.38 9.56 -28.60
CA VAL A 123 9.61 10.79 -28.77
C VAL A 123 10.53 11.90 -29.26
N ASP A 124 10.15 12.54 -30.35
CA ASP A 124 10.79 13.75 -30.85
C ASP A 124 9.89 14.95 -30.54
N SER A 125 10.37 15.85 -29.68
CA SER A 125 9.55 16.93 -29.12
C SER A 125 8.28 16.40 -28.44
N ASP A 126 7.13 16.47 -29.11
CA ASP A 126 5.84 15.95 -28.60
C ASP A 126 5.30 14.75 -29.41
N GLU A 127 6.00 14.34 -30.46
CA GLU A 127 5.51 13.33 -31.41
C GLU A 127 6.15 11.97 -31.16
N LEU A 128 5.33 10.90 -31.17
CA LEU A 128 5.83 9.53 -31.10
C LEU A 128 6.41 9.12 -32.46
N VAL A 129 7.72 8.91 -32.51
CA VAL A 129 8.46 8.61 -33.76
C VAL A 129 8.99 7.18 -33.83
N GLY A 130 8.99 6.45 -32.72
CA GLY A 130 9.43 5.05 -32.72
C GLY A 130 9.27 4.33 -31.39
N LEU A 131 9.77 3.10 -31.36
CA LEU A 131 9.84 2.25 -30.16
C LEU A 131 11.17 1.50 -30.18
N VAL A 132 11.94 1.58 -29.10
CA VAL A 132 13.15 0.77 -28.91
C VAL A 132 12.91 -0.25 -27.80
N THR A 133 13.23 -1.51 -28.06
CA THR A 133 13.03 -2.62 -27.14
C THR A 133 14.33 -3.30 -26.78
N SER A 134 14.30 -4.16 -25.76
CA SER A 134 15.43 -5.00 -25.39
C SER A 134 15.90 -5.89 -26.54
N ARG A 135 15.03 -6.24 -27.49
CA ARG A 135 15.41 -7.08 -28.64
C ARG A 135 16.29 -6.34 -29.63
N ASP A 136 16.08 -5.03 -29.76
CA ASP A 136 16.77 -4.17 -30.72
C ASP A 136 18.20 -3.86 -30.27
N VAL A 137 18.44 -3.76 -28.95
CA VAL A 137 19.76 -3.39 -28.39
C VAL A 137 20.59 -4.55 -27.84
N ARG A 138 20.00 -5.72 -27.56
CA ARG A 138 20.67 -6.83 -26.83
C ARG A 138 21.91 -7.40 -27.53
N PHE A 139 21.97 -7.33 -28.86
CA PHE A 139 23.08 -7.84 -29.66
C PHE A 139 23.73 -6.76 -30.53
N GLU A 140 23.44 -5.49 -30.28
CA GLU A 140 24.03 -4.38 -31.01
C GLU A 140 25.47 -4.14 -30.55
N THR A 141 26.39 -4.04 -31.50
CA THR A 141 27.82 -3.83 -31.23
C THR A 141 28.21 -2.36 -31.37
N GLY A 142 27.44 -1.57 -32.15
CA GLY A 142 27.61 -0.13 -32.30
C GLY A 142 26.90 0.63 -31.18
N LEU A 143 27.52 0.70 -30.01
CA LEU A 143 26.95 1.36 -28.82
C LEU A 143 26.74 2.88 -28.99
N ASP A 144 27.46 3.50 -29.91
CA ASP A 144 27.42 4.95 -30.15
C ASP A 144 26.49 5.32 -31.33
N LYS A 145 25.79 4.34 -31.92
CA LYS A 145 24.74 4.59 -32.92
C LYS A 145 23.56 5.31 -32.29
N ALA A 146 22.87 6.14 -33.08
CA ALA A 146 21.65 6.79 -32.65
C ALA A 146 20.49 5.78 -32.53
N VAL A 147 19.57 6.03 -31.60
CA VAL A 147 18.36 5.20 -31.40
C VAL A 147 17.54 5.06 -32.68
N THR A 148 17.48 6.11 -33.50
CA THR A 148 16.80 6.12 -34.81
C THR A 148 17.26 5.02 -35.76
N GLU A 149 18.51 4.56 -35.66
CA GLU A 149 19.06 3.51 -36.54
C GLU A 149 18.60 2.10 -36.14
N VAL A 150 18.17 1.90 -34.88
CA VAL A 150 17.84 0.58 -34.32
C VAL A 150 16.37 0.44 -33.91
N MET A 151 15.66 1.54 -33.74
CA MET A 151 14.26 1.52 -33.28
C MET A 151 13.30 0.96 -34.33
N THR A 152 12.13 0.50 -33.88
CA THR A 152 10.97 0.31 -34.76
C THR A 152 10.44 1.69 -35.18
N PRO A 153 10.38 2.02 -36.47
CA PRO A 153 9.97 3.34 -36.94
C PRO A 153 8.46 3.56 -36.84
N LYS A 154 8.05 4.82 -36.83
CA LYS A 154 6.66 5.30 -36.69
C LYS A 154 5.64 4.54 -37.53
N ASP A 155 5.94 4.28 -38.81
CA ASP A 155 5.05 3.61 -39.77
C ASP A 155 4.76 2.14 -39.43
N LYS A 156 5.58 1.54 -38.55
CA LYS A 156 5.45 0.15 -38.10
C LYS A 156 4.95 0.03 -36.66
N LEU A 157 4.66 1.13 -36.00
CA LEU A 157 4.16 1.12 -34.63
C LEU A 157 2.71 0.63 -34.61
N VAL A 158 2.45 -0.33 -33.74
CA VAL A 158 1.10 -0.74 -33.38
C VAL A 158 0.62 0.15 -32.25
N THR A 159 -0.44 0.91 -32.51
CA THR A 159 -0.95 1.94 -31.61
C THR A 159 -2.46 1.84 -31.45
N VAL A 160 -2.97 2.38 -30.36
CA VAL A 160 -4.41 2.58 -30.10
C VAL A 160 -4.68 4.01 -29.67
N LYS A 161 -5.92 4.43 -29.80
CA LYS A 161 -6.38 5.72 -29.27
C LYS A 161 -6.67 5.64 -27.78
N GLU A 162 -6.71 6.80 -27.12
CA GLU A 162 -7.21 6.90 -25.76
C GLU A 162 -8.62 6.32 -25.66
N GLY A 163 -8.88 5.53 -24.61
CA GLY A 163 -10.17 4.87 -24.40
C GLY A 163 -10.37 3.55 -25.16
N ALA A 164 -9.35 3.02 -25.85
CA ALA A 164 -9.42 1.72 -26.49
C ALA A 164 -9.80 0.60 -25.50
N SER A 165 -10.60 -0.36 -25.99
CA SER A 165 -11.10 -1.45 -25.16
C SER A 165 -10.00 -2.48 -24.84
N LYS A 166 -10.14 -3.21 -23.72
CA LYS A 166 -9.21 -4.29 -23.37
C LYS A 166 -9.18 -5.38 -24.45
N GLU A 167 -10.34 -5.66 -25.04
CA GLU A 167 -10.51 -6.65 -26.12
C GLU A 167 -9.75 -6.24 -27.39
N GLU A 168 -9.83 -4.96 -27.78
CA GLU A 168 -9.08 -4.40 -28.91
C GLU A 168 -7.57 -4.49 -28.69
N VAL A 169 -7.10 -4.10 -27.50
CA VAL A 169 -5.67 -4.18 -27.15
C VAL A 169 -5.18 -5.62 -27.18
N LEU A 170 -5.96 -6.56 -26.61
CA LEU A 170 -5.64 -7.99 -26.65
C LEU A 170 -5.59 -8.54 -28.07
N ALA A 171 -6.51 -8.12 -28.95
CA ALA A 171 -6.52 -8.52 -30.34
C ALA A 171 -5.24 -8.05 -31.07
N LEU A 172 -4.83 -6.80 -30.89
CA LEU A 172 -3.61 -6.25 -31.48
C LEU A 172 -2.34 -6.94 -30.98
N LEU A 173 -2.24 -7.19 -29.66
CA LEU A 173 -1.12 -7.91 -29.07
C LEU A 173 -0.99 -9.33 -29.67
N HIS A 174 -2.11 -10.03 -29.85
CA HIS A 174 -2.15 -11.37 -30.43
C HIS A 174 -1.86 -11.37 -31.93
N GLU A 175 -2.49 -10.49 -32.70
CA GLU A 175 -2.34 -10.37 -34.15
C GLU A 175 -0.89 -10.06 -34.54
N HIS A 176 -0.31 -9.03 -33.92
CA HIS A 176 1.04 -8.57 -34.23
C HIS A 176 2.13 -9.32 -33.46
N ARG A 177 1.76 -10.20 -32.52
CA ARG A 177 2.67 -10.98 -31.66
C ARG A 177 3.69 -10.10 -30.92
N ILE A 178 3.21 -8.96 -30.45
CA ILE A 178 4.00 -7.97 -29.71
C ILE A 178 3.64 -8.00 -28.23
N GLU A 179 4.54 -7.47 -27.40
CA GLU A 179 4.35 -7.45 -25.94
C GLU A 179 3.74 -6.13 -25.43
N ARG A 180 3.56 -5.14 -26.30
CA ARG A 180 3.21 -3.77 -25.94
C ARG A 180 2.37 -3.09 -27.03
N VAL A 181 1.46 -2.22 -26.64
CA VAL A 181 0.72 -1.32 -27.52
C VAL A 181 0.86 0.11 -27.01
N LEU A 182 1.13 1.06 -27.90
CA LEU A 182 1.28 2.47 -27.53
C LEU A 182 -0.06 3.19 -27.64
N VAL A 183 -0.39 4.00 -26.65
CA VAL A 183 -1.61 4.82 -26.64
C VAL A 183 -1.23 6.21 -27.17
N VAL A 184 -1.94 6.67 -28.21
CA VAL A 184 -1.65 7.94 -28.87
C VAL A 184 -2.87 8.83 -29.00
N SER A 185 -2.64 10.14 -29.08
CA SER A 185 -3.67 11.14 -29.39
C SER A 185 -4.00 11.21 -30.89
N ASP A 186 -4.91 12.10 -31.28
CA ASP A 186 -5.19 12.44 -32.68
C ASP A 186 -4.03 13.06 -33.43
N ASN A 187 -3.14 13.74 -32.72
CA ASN A 187 -1.92 14.32 -33.27
C ASN A 187 -0.71 13.37 -33.15
N PHE A 188 -0.94 12.08 -32.88
CA PHE A 188 0.11 11.06 -32.72
C PHE A 188 1.12 11.36 -31.59
N GLN A 189 0.68 12.11 -30.57
CA GLN A 189 1.44 12.32 -29.35
C GLN A 189 1.29 11.10 -28.44
N LEU A 190 2.36 10.74 -27.74
CA LEU A 190 2.33 9.63 -26.79
C LEU A 190 1.47 9.98 -25.57
N ARG A 191 0.50 9.11 -25.25
CA ARG A 191 -0.43 9.26 -24.13
C ARG A 191 -0.32 8.13 -23.12
N GLY A 192 0.33 7.04 -23.51
CA GLY A 192 0.66 5.95 -22.62
C GLY A 192 1.11 4.69 -23.34
N MET A 193 1.21 3.60 -22.60
CA MET A 193 1.59 2.29 -23.10
C MET A 193 0.90 1.18 -22.32
N ILE A 194 0.46 0.13 -22.99
CA ILE A 194 -0.13 -1.06 -22.38
C ILE A 194 0.80 -2.24 -22.63
N THR A 195 1.04 -3.09 -21.63
CA THR A 195 1.93 -4.24 -21.76
C THR A 195 1.20 -5.57 -21.50
N VAL A 196 1.65 -6.64 -22.15
CA VAL A 196 1.16 -8.01 -21.91
C VAL A 196 1.35 -8.41 -20.44
N LYS A 197 2.44 -7.95 -19.81
CA LYS A 197 2.72 -8.24 -18.39
C LYS A 197 1.62 -7.70 -17.49
N ASP A 198 1.12 -6.49 -17.73
CA ASP A 198 0.04 -5.90 -16.92
C ASP A 198 -1.28 -6.66 -17.11
N ILE A 199 -1.55 -7.12 -18.34
CA ILE A 199 -2.76 -7.93 -18.61
C ILE A 199 -2.68 -9.32 -17.96
N GLN A 200 -1.49 -9.95 -17.98
CA GLN A 200 -1.24 -11.22 -17.29
C GLN A 200 -1.42 -11.08 -15.77
N LYS A 201 -0.82 -10.06 -15.15
CA LYS A 201 -0.98 -9.79 -13.72
C LYS A 201 -2.45 -9.65 -13.31
N SER A 202 -3.25 -8.94 -14.10
CA SER A 202 -4.68 -8.81 -13.84
C SER A 202 -5.46 -10.12 -13.98
N THR A 203 -4.92 -11.12 -14.68
CA THR A 203 -5.52 -12.46 -14.84
C THR A 203 -5.08 -13.38 -13.71
N ASP A 204 -3.81 -13.32 -13.33
CA ASP A 204 -3.23 -14.10 -12.24
C ASP A 204 -3.80 -13.68 -10.87
N PHE A 205 -4.11 -12.39 -10.71
CA PHE A 205 -4.61 -11.79 -9.47
C PHE A 205 -5.98 -11.12 -9.67
N PRO A 206 -7.07 -11.91 -9.85
CA PRO A 206 -8.40 -11.37 -10.13
C PRO A 206 -9.02 -10.61 -8.94
N ASN A 207 -8.52 -10.85 -7.72
CA ASN A 207 -8.97 -10.19 -6.50
C ASN A 207 -8.11 -8.98 -6.11
N ALA A 208 -7.20 -8.53 -6.97
CA ALA A 208 -6.32 -7.42 -6.66
C ALA A 208 -7.08 -6.16 -6.23
N ALA A 209 -6.61 -5.53 -5.16
CA ALA A 209 -7.10 -4.28 -4.63
C ALA A 209 -6.49 -3.13 -5.44
N LYS A 210 -7.32 -2.48 -6.27
CA LYS A 210 -6.89 -1.45 -7.23
C LYS A 210 -7.69 -0.16 -7.07
N ASP A 211 -7.06 0.96 -7.42
CA ASP A 211 -7.73 2.25 -7.56
C ASP A 211 -8.53 2.35 -8.86
N ALA A 212 -9.18 3.48 -9.07
CA ALA A 212 -9.99 3.74 -10.27
C ALA A 212 -9.18 3.76 -11.58
N GLU A 213 -7.86 3.95 -11.51
CA GLU A 213 -6.93 3.91 -12.65
C GLU A 213 -6.36 2.50 -12.89
N GLY A 214 -6.75 1.52 -12.05
CA GLY A 214 -6.29 0.14 -12.14
C GLY A 214 -4.91 -0.09 -11.53
N ARG A 215 -4.37 0.86 -10.75
CA ARG A 215 -3.12 0.69 -10.02
C ARG A 215 -3.36 0.04 -8.67
N LEU A 216 -2.41 -0.74 -8.18
CA LEU A 216 -2.52 -1.35 -6.84
C LEU A 216 -2.71 -0.28 -5.75
N LEU A 217 -3.54 -0.59 -4.77
CA LEU A 217 -3.75 0.26 -3.59
C LEU A 217 -2.55 0.15 -2.63
N VAL A 218 -2.15 1.28 -2.06
CA VAL A 218 -1.08 1.36 -1.05
C VAL A 218 -1.38 2.44 -0.02
N GLY A 219 -1.08 2.15 1.24
CA GLY A 219 -1.10 3.13 2.31
C GLY A 219 0.30 3.44 2.83
N ALA A 220 0.44 4.53 3.56
CA ALA A 220 1.68 4.91 4.23
C ALA A 220 1.42 5.50 5.60
N ALA A 221 2.26 5.15 6.59
CA ALA A 221 2.16 5.71 7.93
C ALA A 221 2.89 7.06 8.03
N VAL A 222 2.37 7.96 8.86
CA VAL A 222 3.00 9.24 9.21
C VAL A 222 2.88 9.50 10.71
N GLY A 223 3.76 10.36 11.23
CA GLY A 223 3.72 10.82 12.63
C GLY A 223 2.92 12.09 12.80
N THR A 224 3.18 12.80 13.90
CA THR A 224 2.65 14.14 14.16
C THR A 224 3.74 15.20 14.30
N GLY A 225 5.00 14.79 14.45
CA GLY A 225 6.16 15.65 14.65
C GLY A 225 6.55 16.51 13.45
N GLU A 226 7.61 17.29 13.63
CA GLU A 226 8.18 18.17 12.59
C GLU A 226 8.59 17.37 11.34
N GLY A 227 8.53 17.99 10.16
CA GLY A 227 8.82 17.34 8.87
C GLY A 227 7.71 16.41 8.36
N THR A 228 6.64 16.17 9.13
CA THR A 228 5.50 15.36 8.67
C THR A 228 4.80 15.98 7.45
N GLU A 229 4.76 17.30 7.34
CA GLU A 229 4.08 17.99 6.23
C GLU A 229 4.77 17.73 4.89
N GLU A 230 6.10 17.84 4.86
CA GLU A 230 6.93 17.47 3.70
C GLU A 230 6.73 15.99 3.33
N ARG A 231 6.69 15.11 4.33
CA ARG A 231 6.43 13.68 4.13
C ARG A 231 5.07 13.44 3.49
N VAL A 232 4.00 14.07 4.00
CA VAL A 232 2.66 13.94 3.43
C VAL A 232 2.62 14.46 2.00
N ASP A 233 3.23 15.61 1.71
CA ASP A 233 3.33 16.16 0.35
C ASP A 233 4.03 15.19 -0.61
N ALA A 234 5.17 14.63 -0.20
CA ALA A 234 5.91 13.65 -1.00
C ALA A 234 5.09 12.38 -1.27
N LEU A 235 4.36 11.87 -0.27
CA LEU A 235 3.50 10.69 -0.40
C LEU A 235 2.29 10.95 -1.31
N ALA A 236 1.64 12.10 -1.17
CA ALA A 236 0.52 12.50 -2.02
C ALA A 236 0.97 12.63 -3.48
N LYS A 237 2.12 13.26 -3.74
CA LYS A 237 2.73 13.32 -5.09
C LYS A 237 3.09 11.95 -5.66
N ALA A 238 3.46 11.00 -4.80
CA ALA A 238 3.71 9.62 -5.20
C ALA A 238 2.43 8.80 -5.49
N GLY A 239 1.25 9.36 -5.19
CA GLY A 239 -0.05 8.71 -5.43
C GLY A 239 -0.47 7.75 -4.33
N VAL A 240 -0.12 8.02 -3.06
CA VAL A 240 -0.62 7.23 -1.92
C VAL A 240 -2.15 7.28 -1.85
N ASP A 241 -2.80 6.13 -1.61
CA ASP A 241 -4.26 6.07 -1.52
C ASP A 241 -4.75 6.36 -0.09
N VAL A 242 -3.98 5.94 0.92
CA VAL A 242 -4.33 6.07 2.34
C VAL A 242 -3.14 6.54 3.19
N ILE A 243 -3.34 7.59 3.97
CA ILE A 243 -2.39 8.02 5.00
C ILE A 243 -2.87 7.56 6.38
N VAL A 244 -2.02 6.87 7.11
CA VAL A 244 -2.28 6.43 8.49
C VAL A 244 -1.51 7.34 9.45
N VAL A 245 -2.20 8.23 10.16
CA VAL A 245 -1.60 9.00 11.26
C VAL A 245 -1.44 8.05 12.45
N ASP A 246 -0.24 7.50 12.61
CA ASP A 246 0.03 6.34 13.49
C ASP A 246 0.88 6.74 14.70
N THR A 247 0.21 6.85 15.84
CA THR A 247 0.83 7.18 17.14
C THR A 247 0.45 6.14 18.20
N ALA A 248 1.16 6.13 19.34
CA ALA A 248 0.76 5.28 20.47
C ALA A 248 -0.53 5.74 21.15
N HIS A 249 -0.90 7.02 21.01
CA HIS A 249 -2.11 7.61 21.60
C HIS A 249 -2.83 8.52 20.59
N GLY A 250 -3.73 7.91 19.81
CA GLY A 250 -4.50 8.56 18.75
C GLY A 250 -5.55 9.58 19.22
N HIS A 251 -5.82 9.68 20.52
CA HIS A 251 -6.73 10.67 21.10
C HIS A 251 -6.01 11.95 21.58
N SER A 252 -4.77 12.16 21.14
CA SER A 252 -4.03 13.39 21.42
C SER A 252 -4.40 14.50 20.44
N GLN A 253 -4.36 15.76 20.90
CA GLN A 253 -4.68 16.92 20.05
C GLN A 253 -3.81 16.97 18.79
N ALA A 254 -2.52 16.66 18.90
CA ALA A 254 -1.60 16.63 17.77
C ALA A 254 -2.04 15.65 16.66
N VAL A 255 -2.67 14.52 17.02
CA VAL A 255 -3.22 13.56 16.05
C VAL A 255 -4.48 14.13 15.40
N LEU A 256 -5.39 14.70 16.18
CA LEU A 256 -6.62 15.31 15.65
C LEU A 256 -6.31 16.46 14.68
N ASP A 257 -5.37 17.32 15.06
CA ASP A 257 -4.88 18.43 14.24
C ASP A 257 -4.24 17.91 12.95
N ARG A 258 -3.42 16.86 13.04
CA ARG A 258 -2.76 16.28 11.86
C ARG A 258 -3.76 15.64 10.91
N VAL A 259 -4.74 14.89 11.41
CA VAL A 259 -5.83 14.32 10.58
C VAL A 259 -6.57 15.44 9.86
N SER A 260 -7.00 16.46 10.59
CA SER A 260 -7.72 17.62 10.03
C SER A 260 -6.88 18.34 8.96
N TRP A 261 -5.58 18.51 9.23
CA TRP A 261 -4.65 19.14 8.30
C TRP A 261 -4.47 18.33 7.01
N VAL A 262 -4.30 17.00 7.08
CA VAL A 262 -4.17 16.16 5.88
C VAL A 262 -5.45 16.25 5.05
N LYS A 263 -6.63 16.12 5.67
CA LYS A 263 -7.92 16.23 4.98
C LYS A 263 -8.14 17.58 4.31
N LYS A 264 -7.69 18.67 4.95
CA LYS A 264 -7.81 20.03 4.40
C LYS A 264 -6.91 20.27 3.19
N ASN A 265 -5.69 19.75 3.21
CA ASN A 265 -4.69 20.02 2.16
C ASN A 265 -4.71 18.98 1.03
N TYR A 266 -5.14 17.75 1.31
CA TYR A 266 -5.12 16.62 0.37
C TYR A 266 -6.47 15.88 0.41
N SER A 267 -7.53 16.54 -0.03
CA SER A 267 -8.91 16.02 0.03
C SER A 267 -9.14 14.70 -0.72
N HIS A 268 -8.29 14.41 -1.71
CA HIS A 268 -8.33 13.17 -2.49
C HIS A 268 -7.71 11.97 -1.76
N VAL A 269 -6.87 12.20 -0.74
CA VAL A 269 -6.23 11.14 0.04
C VAL A 269 -7.14 10.75 1.20
N GLN A 270 -7.34 9.46 1.40
CA GLN A 270 -8.10 8.95 2.55
C GLN A 270 -7.21 8.91 3.79
N VAL A 271 -7.77 9.22 4.96
CA VAL A 271 -7.00 9.34 6.21
C VAL A 271 -7.51 8.39 7.28
N ILE A 272 -6.62 7.60 7.85
CA ILE A 272 -6.89 6.74 9.01
C ILE A 272 -6.19 7.32 10.24
N GLY A 273 -6.92 7.49 11.33
CA GLY A 273 -6.36 7.92 12.62
C GLY A 273 -6.20 6.78 13.61
N GLY A 274 -5.09 6.75 14.36
CA GLY A 274 -4.90 5.79 15.45
C GLY A 274 -3.58 5.93 16.21
N ASN A 275 -3.31 5.07 17.20
CA ASN A 275 -4.19 4.00 17.69
C ASN A 275 -5.12 4.50 18.80
N ILE A 276 -6.35 3.97 18.82
CA ILE A 276 -7.34 4.25 19.85
C ILE A 276 -7.84 2.96 20.51
N ALA A 277 -8.53 3.08 21.65
CA ALA A 277 -9.14 1.95 22.35
C ALA A 277 -10.51 2.28 22.97
N THR A 278 -11.07 3.46 22.69
CA THR A 278 -12.32 3.93 23.30
C THR A 278 -13.22 4.59 22.25
N GLY A 279 -14.54 4.51 22.47
CA GLY A 279 -15.52 5.14 21.58
C GLY A 279 -15.38 6.66 21.49
N ALA A 280 -15.07 7.32 22.61
CA ALA A 280 -14.85 8.77 22.62
C ALA A 280 -13.68 9.20 21.70
N ALA A 281 -12.59 8.43 21.71
CA ALA A 281 -11.46 8.69 20.83
C ALA A 281 -11.81 8.46 19.35
N ALA A 282 -12.66 7.47 19.07
CA ALA A 282 -13.15 7.21 17.72
C ALA A 282 -13.98 8.40 17.21
N LEU A 283 -14.93 8.88 18.00
CA LEU A 283 -15.76 10.02 17.64
C LEU A 283 -14.95 11.31 17.43
N ALA A 284 -13.94 11.57 18.27
CA ALA A 284 -13.04 12.70 18.09
C ALA A 284 -12.26 12.63 16.77
N LEU A 285 -11.80 11.45 16.37
CA LEU A 285 -11.16 11.25 15.06
C LEU A 285 -12.12 11.44 13.90
N VAL A 286 -13.37 10.99 14.03
CA VAL A 286 -14.41 11.21 13.02
C VAL A 286 -14.70 12.70 12.87
N GLU A 287 -14.81 13.44 13.97
CA GLU A 287 -15.00 14.90 13.98
C GLU A 287 -13.82 15.64 13.33
N ALA A 288 -12.59 15.17 13.56
CA ALA A 288 -11.38 15.66 12.88
C ALA A 288 -11.33 15.32 11.37
N GLY A 289 -12.25 14.48 10.88
CA GLY A 289 -12.37 14.13 9.45
C GLY A 289 -11.72 12.82 9.05
N ALA A 290 -11.40 11.91 9.98
CA ALA A 290 -10.88 10.59 9.64
C ALA A 290 -11.89 9.79 8.80
N ASP A 291 -11.39 9.14 7.75
CA ASP A 291 -12.17 8.25 6.88
C ASP A 291 -12.14 6.79 7.35
N GLY A 292 -11.28 6.46 8.32
CA GLY A 292 -11.17 5.18 9.01
C GLY A 292 -10.47 5.36 10.36
N VAL A 293 -10.61 4.41 11.29
CA VAL A 293 -9.88 4.43 12.56
C VAL A 293 -9.13 3.14 12.83
N LYS A 294 -7.97 3.23 13.47
CA LYS A 294 -7.14 2.07 13.87
C LYS A 294 -7.23 1.82 15.37
N VAL A 295 -7.66 0.62 15.74
CA VAL A 295 -8.04 0.24 17.11
C VAL A 295 -7.06 -0.79 17.68
N GLY A 296 -6.47 -0.46 18.83
CA GLY A 296 -5.64 -1.37 19.60
C GLY A 296 -4.52 -0.67 20.34
N ILE A 297 -4.56 -0.71 21.67
CA ILE A 297 -3.48 -0.20 22.53
C ILE A 297 -2.92 -1.34 23.38
N GLY A 298 -1.68 -1.72 23.07
CA GLY A 298 -0.95 -2.81 23.70
C GLY A 298 -1.31 -4.27 23.38
N PRO A 299 -2.17 -4.63 22.39
CA PRO A 299 -2.47 -6.04 22.12
C PRO A 299 -1.38 -6.76 21.34
N GLY A 300 -0.47 -6.02 20.69
CA GLY A 300 0.55 -6.59 19.81
C GLY A 300 1.50 -7.53 20.56
N SER A 301 1.91 -8.62 19.90
CA SER A 301 2.76 -9.68 20.47
C SER A 301 4.12 -9.20 21.00
N ILE A 302 4.58 -8.05 20.52
CA ILE A 302 5.87 -7.42 20.84
C ILE A 302 5.70 -6.08 21.56
N CYS A 303 4.46 -5.68 21.85
CA CYS A 303 4.16 -4.39 22.46
C CYS A 303 4.20 -4.52 23.98
N THR A 304 5.05 -3.73 24.63
CA THR A 304 5.19 -3.73 26.09
C THR A 304 4.42 -2.59 26.77
N THR A 305 3.64 -1.79 26.04
CA THR A 305 2.92 -0.62 26.58
C THR A 305 2.06 -0.95 27.81
N ARG A 306 1.35 -2.09 27.80
CA ARG A 306 0.54 -2.51 28.96
C ARG A 306 1.37 -2.86 30.18
N ILE A 307 2.58 -3.40 29.96
CA ILE A 307 3.48 -3.83 31.03
C ILE A 307 4.24 -2.64 31.61
N VAL A 308 4.76 -1.76 30.74
CA VAL A 308 5.64 -0.64 31.13
C VAL A 308 4.84 0.58 31.57
N ALA A 309 3.82 0.99 30.80
CA ALA A 309 3.02 2.17 31.08
C ALA A 309 1.74 1.86 31.87
N GLY A 310 1.32 0.59 31.95
CA GLY A 310 0.05 0.22 32.58
C GLY A 310 -1.19 0.62 31.79
N VAL A 311 -1.04 0.96 30.49
CA VAL A 311 -2.13 1.49 29.64
C VAL A 311 -2.52 0.50 28.55
N GLY A 312 -3.82 0.26 28.40
CA GLY A 312 -4.39 -0.52 27.31
C GLY A 312 -5.81 -1.02 27.61
N VAL A 313 -6.44 -1.66 26.62
CA VAL A 313 -7.75 -2.31 26.75
C VAL A 313 -7.67 -3.67 26.04
N PRO A 314 -8.22 -4.77 26.60
CA PRO A 314 -8.37 -6.05 25.91
C PRO A 314 -9.02 -5.90 24.53
N GLN A 315 -8.49 -6.61 23.53
CA GLN A 315 -8.68 -6.20 22.13
C GLN A 315 -10.11 -6.38 21.61
N ILE A 316 -10.82 -7.45 22.03
CA ILE A 316 -12.20 -7.68 21.62
C ILE A 316 -13.10 -6.58 22.17
N THR A 317 -12.97 -6.24 23.45
CA THR A 317 -13.72 -5.13 24.06
C THR A 317 -13.36 -3.79 23.42
N ALA A 318 -12.09 -3.51 23.13
CA ALA A 318 -11.67 -2.26 22.48
C ALA A 318 -12.33 -2.10 21.10
N VAL A 319 -12.29 -3.15 20.27
CA VAL A 319 -12.91 -3.15 18.93
C VAL A 319 -14.43 -3.00 19.05
N SER A 320 -15.08 -3.75 19.95
CA SER A 320 -16.53 -3.68 20.15
C SER A 320 -17.00 -2.30 20.62
N ASN A 321 -16.30 -1.70 21.57
CA ASN A 321 -16.63 -0.37 22.09
C ASN A 321 -16.46 0.73 21.04
N VAL A 322 -15.41 0.64 20.21
CA VAL A 322 -15.21 1.56 19.09
C VAL A 322 -16.25 1.34 18.00
N ALA A 323 -16.51 0.10 17.60
CA ALA A 323 -17.49 -0.22 16.56
C ALA A 323 -18.88 0.30 16.93
N LYS A 324 -19.32 0.07 18.17
CA LYS A 324 -20.59 0.58 18.70
C LYS A 324 -20.67 2.12 18.66
N ALA A 325 -19.58 2.81 19.00
CA ALA A 325 -19.56 4.28 18.95
C ALA A 325 -19.59 4.82 17.51
N LEU A 326 -19.12 4.06 16.53
CA LEU A 326 -19.09 4.44 15.12
C LEU A 326 -20.37 4.07 14.35
N GLU A 327 -21.35 3.41 14.97
CA GLU A 327 -22.63 3.10 14.35
C GLU A 327 -23.29 4.37 13.77
N GLY A 328 -23.73 4.29 12.51
CA GLY A 328 -24.35 5.42 11.80
C GLY A 328 -23.37 6.48 11.28
N THR A 329 -22.08 6.45 11.63
CA THR A 329 -21.09 7.43 11.14
C THR A 329 -20.58 7.14 9.73
N GLY A 330 -20.66 5.87 9.30
CA GLY A 330 -20.08 5.37 8.05
C GLY A 330 -18.57 5.19 8.05
N VAL A 331 -17.89 5.37 9.19
CA VAL A 331 -16.44 5.19 9.33
C VAL A 331 -16.10 3.76 9.76
N PRO A 332 -15.33 2.99 8.98
CA PRO A 332 -14.88 1.66 9.37
C PRO A 332 -13.79 1.70 10.45
N CYS A 333 -13.71 0.63 11.24
CA CYS A 333 -12.63 0.44 12.22
C CYS A 333 -11.75 -0.78 11.86
N ILE A 334 -10.45 -0.62 12.09
CA ILE A 334 -9.42 -1.62 11.82
C ILE A 334 -8.93 -2.18 13.14
N ALA A 335 -9.03 -3.49 13.34
CA ALA A 335 -8.50 -4.16 14.53
C ALA A 335 -6.99 -4.44 14.36
N ASP A 336 -6.15 -3.73 15.10
CA ASP A 336 -4.69 -3.78 15.01
C ASP A 336 -4.06 -4.49 16.21
N GLY A 337 -3.44 -5.64 15.95
CA GLY A 337 -2.64 -6.39 16.91
C GLY A 337 -3.41 -7.43 17.75
N GLY A 338 -2.65 -8.36 18.32
CA GLY A 338 -3.15 -9.46 19.17
C GLY A 338 -3.68 -10.69 18.42
N ILE A 339 -3.74 -10.63 17.10
CA ILE A 339 -4.18 -11.71 16.21
C ILE A 339 -3.03 -12.70 16.00
N ARG A 340 -3.25 -13.97 16.33
CA ARG A 340 -2.27 -15.04 16.16
C ARG A 340 -2.73 -16.10 15.18
N TYR A 341 -4.03 -16.39 15.17
CA TYR A 341 -4.63 -17.44 14.36
C TYR A 341 -5.77 -16.89 13.50
N SER A 342 -6.16 -17.65 12.47
CA SER A 342 -7.31 -17.30 11.61
C SER A 342 -8.63 -17.15 12.38
N GLY A 343 -8.79 -17.90 13.48
CA GLY A 343 -9.94 -17.74 14.37
C GLY A 343 -10.00 -16.37 15.05
N ASP A 344 -8.85 -15.78 15.39
CA ASP A 344 -8.79 -14.43 15.98
C ASP A 344 -9.19 -13.37 14.97
N MET A 345 -8.87 -13.58 13.69
CA MET A 345 -9.33 -12.73 12.59
C MET A 345 -10.85 -12.71 12.53
N ALA A 346 -11.48 -13.89 12.52
CA ALA A 346 -12.94 -13.99 12.50
C ALA A 346 -13.58 -13.33 13.73
N LYS A 347 -13.01 -13.53 14.92
CA LYS A 347 -13.48 -12.88 16.16
C LYS A 347 -13.35 -11.36 16.10
N ALA A 348 -12.25 -10.82 15.55
CA ALA A 348 -12.07 -9.38 15.39
C ALA A 348 -13.12 -8.76 14.45
N ILE A 349 -13.43 -9.44 13.35
CA ILE A 349 -14.49 -9.00 12.42
C ILE A 349 -15.85 -9.04 13.09
N VAL A 350 -16.19 -10.13 13.80
CA VAL A 350 -17.46 -10.24 14.54
C VAL A 350 -17.58 -9.21 15.66
N ALA A 351 -16.46 -8.84 16.31
CA ALA A 351 -16.45 -7.77 17.30
C ALA A 351 -16.76 -6.38 16.71
N GLY A 352 -16.81 -6.24 15.38
CA GLY A 352 -17.16 -5.01 14.69
C GLY A 352 -16.05 -4.43 13.83
N GLY A 353 -14.87 -5.07 13.77
CA GLY A 353 -13.79 -4.70 12.87
C GLY A 353 -14.19 -4.91 11.41
N TYR A 354 -13.93 -3.93 10.56
CA TYR A 354 -14.13 -4.08 9.12
C TYR A 354 -12.93 -4.78 8.47
N CYS A 355 -11.75 -4.46 8.95
CA CYS A 355 -10.49 -5.08 8.55
C CYS A 355 -9.66 -5.42 9.78
N ILE A 356 -8.68 -6.30 9.58
CA ILE A 356 -7.64 -6.58 10.56
C ILE A 356 -6.29 -6.08 10.07
N MET A 357 -5.44 -5.64 10.98
CA MET A 357 -4.03 -5.33 10.71
C MET A 357 -3.14 -6.31 11.47
N VAL A 358 -2.22 -6.95 10.74
CA VAL A 358 -1.31 -7.96 11.29
C VAL A 358 0.15 -7.60 11.02
N GLY A 359 0.99 -7.79 12.04
CA GLY A 359 2.45 -7.65 11.93
C GLY A 359 3.13 -9.01 11.89
N GLY A 360 3.21 -9.67 13.05
CA GLY A 360 4.02 -10.88 13.23
C GLY A 360 3.63 -12.07 12.35
N MET A 361 2.38 -12.13 11.88
CA MET A 361 1.97 -13.17 10.92
C MET A 361 2.60 -12.99 9.54
N LEU A 362 2.92 -11.76 9.14
CA LEU A 362 3.50 -11.43 7.83
C LEU A 362 5.01 -11.19 7.90
N ALA A 363 5.57 -10.88 9.07
CA ALA A 363 7.00 -10.58 9.24
C ALA A 363 7.96 -11.71 8.79
N GLY A 364 7.47 -12.96 8.77
CA GLY A 364 8.24 -14.13 8.35
C GLY A 364 8.13 -14.48 6.87
N THR A 365 7.29 -13.81 6.08
CA THR A 365 7.08 -14.15 4.67
C THR A 365 8.27 -13.72 3.80
N GLU A 366 8.34 -14.20 2.56
CA GLU A 366 9.43 -13.89 1.64
C GLU A 366 9.48 -12.39 1.31
N GLU A 367 8.31 -11.77 1.17
CA GLU A 367 8.10 -10.39 0.73
C GLU A 367 8.32 -9.36 1.84
N ALA A 368 8.21 -9.76 3.11
CA ALA A 368 8.53 -8.89 4.23
C ALA A 368 10.01 -8.47 4.21
N PRO A 369 10.34 -7.24 4.59
CA PRO A 369 11.72 -6.74 4.61
C PRO A 369 12.56 -7.47 5.66
N GLY A 370 13.88 -7.37 5.49
CA GLY A 370 14.86 -8.02 6.36
C GLY A 370 15.42 -9.32 5.80
N GLU A 371 16.54 -9.74 6.38
CA GLU A 371 17.30 -10.91 5.93
C GLU A 371 16.85 -12.20 6.64
N VAL A 372 17.01 -13.32 5.95
CA VAL A 372 16.78 -14.65 6.52
C VAL A 372 17.99 -15.05 7.36
N ILE A 373 17.75 -15.27 8.65
CA ILE A 373 18.75 -15.71 9.63
C ILE A 373 18.58 -17.21 9.84
N LEU A 374 19.68 -17.97 9.72
CA LEU A 374 19.69 -19.39 10.06
C LEU A 374 19.99 -19.57 11.54
N TYR A 375 19.06 -20.15 12.30
CA TYR A 375 19.25 -20.45 13.72
C TYR A 375 18.79 -21.88 14.01
N GLN A 376 19.69 -22.69 14.58
CA GLN A 376 19.43 -24.10 14.91
C GLN A 376 18.84 -24.91 13.73
N GLY A 377 19.33 -24.65 12.51
CA GLY A 377 18.88 -25.36 11.30
C GLY A 377 17.51 -24.93 10.78
N ARG A 378 16.91 -23.85 11.32
CA ARG A 378 15.66 -23.26 10.83
C ARG A 378 15.91 -21.83 10.35
N SER A 379 15.16 -21.42 9.35
CA SER A 379 15.16 -20.05 8.83
C SER A 379 14.22 -19.17 9.65
N PHE A 380 14.71 -17.99 10.02
CA PHE A 380 13.98 -16.97 10.76
C PHE A 380 14.12 -15.61 10.06
N LYS A 381 13.17 -14.70 10.28
CA LYS A 381 13.33 -13.27 10.01
C LYS A 381 13.20 -12.49 11.32
N ALA A 382 13.95 -11.41 11.44
CA ALA A 382 13.86 -10.53 12.61
C ALA A 382 12.51 -9.80 12.62
N TYR A 383 11.85 -9.75 13.78
CA TYR A 383 10.60 -9.03 13.98
C TYR A 383 10.70 -8.21 15.26
N ARG A 384 10.50 -6.88 15.16
CA ARG A 384 10.71 -5.96 16.28
C ARG A 384 9.62 -4.91 16.39
N GLY A 385 9.39 -4.44 17.61
CA GLY A 385 8.33 -3.47 17.89
C GLY A 385 8.78 -2.05 17.59
N MET A 386 7.85 -1.21 17.13
CA MET A 386 8.14 0.21 16.92
C MET A 386 8.55 0.92 18.21
N GLY A 387 8.21 0.38 19.39
CA GLY A 387 8.65 0.88 20.70
C GLY A 387 9.94 0.24 21.21
N SER A 388 10.62 -0.58 20.40
CA SER A 388 11.94 -1.11 20.74
C SER A 388 13.01 -0.03 20.55
N ILE A 389 14.08 -0.09 21.33
CA ILE A 389 15.22 0.86 21.22
C ILE A 389 15.78 0.87 19.79
N GLY A 390 15.87 -0.30 19.15
CA GLY A 390 16.39 -0.41 17.78
C GLY A 390 15.53 0.28 16.74
N ALA A 391 14.20 0.19 16.86
CA ALA A 391 13.28 0.89 15.97
C ALA A 391 13.26 2.40 16.25
N MET A 392 13.23 2.79 17.53
CA MET A 392 13.17 4.21 17.93
C MET A 392 14.40 5.00 17.47
N LYS A 393 15.59 4.39 17.54
CA LYS A 393 16.82 4.99 16.99
C LYS A 393 16.78 5.25 15.48
N GLN A 394 15.88 4.60 14.74
CA GLN A 394 15.76 4.73 13.30
C GLN A 394 14.60 5.64 12.85
N GLY A 395 13.86 6.25 13.81
CA GLY A 395 12.80 7.23 13.49
C GLY A 395 11.41 6.90 14.02
N SER A 396 11.25 5.95 14.94
CA SER A 396 9.96 5.68 15.61
C SER A 396 9.83 6.29 17.00
N SER A 397 10.76 7.17 17.42
CA SER A 397 10.76 7.87 18.71
C SER A 397 9.52 8.74 18.92
N ASP A 398 9.16 9.53 17.91
CA ASP A 398 8.04 10.47 17.94
C ASP A 398 6.69 9.78 18.23
N ARG A 399 6.54 8.52 17.76
CA ARG A 399 5.36 7.68 18.03
C ARG A 399 5.10 7.47 19.52
N TYR A 400 6.16 7.47 20.33
CA TYR A 400 6.14 7.26 21.78
C TYR A 400 6.45 8.53 22.57
N PHE A 401 6.44 9.71 21.92
CA PHE A 401 6.74 11.00 22.53
C PHE A 401 8.13 11.04 23.18
N GLN A 402 9.11 10.37 22.56
CA GLN A 402 10.50 10.29 23.03
C GLN A 402 11.48 10.99 22.07
N ASP A 403 11.06 12.01 21.32
CA ASP A 403 12.03 12.81 20.57
C ASP A 403 12.98 13.48 21.56
N THR A 404 14.27 13.17 21.42
CA THR A 404 15.35 13.81 22.17
C THR A 404 15.54 15.21 21.63
N SER A 405 14.66 16.11 22.05
CA SER A 405 14.93 17.54 22.13
C SER A 405 15.27 17.92 23.57
N GLU A 406 16.38 17.34 24.06
CA GLU A 406 17.25 17.91 25.09
C GLU A 406 18.71 17.78 24.64
#